data_AF-A0A2A4TIV3-F1
#
_entry.id   AF-A0A2A4TIV3-F1
#
_cell.length_a   1.000
_cell.length_b   1.000
_cell.length_c   1.000
_cell.angle_alpha   90.00
_cell.angle_beta   90.00
_cell.angle_gamma   90.00
#
_symmetry.space_group_name_H-M   'P 1'
#
loop_
_entity.id
_entity.type
_entity.pdbx_description
1 polymer ?
#
loop_
_entity_poly.entity_id
_entity_poly.type
_entity_poly.pdbx_seq_one_letter_code
_entity_poly.pdbx_strand_id
1 'polypeptide(L)'
;MISQPFKTLISPWLKSVALAVIVSFFIPVGQSPLGLSPLSLAEAAGKDDRKKGGKKDKKAHKKAEKAHKKAQKADKKAQKNLMGKPGRQFEYRNGHKLFIVAPRRRHFKHIVVARPHGHVYWGYGHHYSDNDAWKWLAFTAITLTILDNINEQAQREHEAAQVRATEARVGERIVWNTGEAEGYVVTTREGRNAEGKTCREFQQSVTISGKTEQAYGTACLQPDGAWKISP
;
A
#
# COMPACT_ATOMS: atom_id res chain seq x y z
N MET A 1 -35.32 -49.51 -23.08
CA MET A 1 -34.14 -49.08 -23.86
C MET A 1 -33.10 -48.58 -22.85
N ILE A 2 -32.30 -49.42 -22.18
CA ILE A 2 -31.11 -50.21 -22.59
C ILE A 2 -29.97 -49.37 -23.21
N SER A 3 -28.77 -49.52 -22.59
CA SER A 3 -27.40 -49.20 -23.04
C SER A 3 -26.94 -47.74 -22.92
N GLN A 4 -26.16 -47.36 -21.88
CA GLN A 4 -24.71 -47.55 -21.61
C GLN A 4 -23.82 -46.39 -22.14
N PRO A 5 -22.71 -46.07 -21.44
CA PRO A 5 -21.93 -44.84 -21.60
C PRO A 5 -20.63 -45.06 -22.41
N PHE A 6 -20.14 -44.03 -23.11
CA PHE A 6 -18.82 -44.06 -23.74
C PHE A 6 -17.78 -43.28 -22.94
N LYS A 7 -16.74 -44.03 -22.54
CA LYS A 7 -15.51 -43.60 -21.89
C LYS A 7 -14.53 -42.97 -22.90
N THR A 8 -13.59 -42.22 -22.30
CA THR A 8 -12.17 -42.03 -22.66
C THR A 8 -11.82 -41.31 -23.97
N LEU A 9 -11.06 -40.20 -23.85
CA LEU A 9 -9.75 -40.09 -24.49
C LEU A 9 -8.87 -39.02 -23.81
N ILE A 10 -7.83 -39.53 -23.17
CA ILE A 10 -6.65 -38.84 -22.66
C ILE A 10 -5.73 -38.62 -23.86
N SER A 11 -5.18 -37.42 -24.04
CA SER A 11 -4.08 -37.18 -24.99
C SER A 11 -2.87 -36.54 -24.28
N PRO A 12 -1.73 -37.25 -24.22
CA PRO A 12 -0.44 -36.69 -23.86
C PRO A 12 0.48 -36.73 -25.10
N TRP A 13 0.71 -35.59 -25.72
CA TRP A 13 1.73 -35.36 -26.76
C TRP A 13 2.42 -34.04 -26.37
N LEU A 14 3.74 -33.88 -26.33
CA LEU A 14 4.84 -34.66 -26.87
C LEU A 14 6.12 -34.24 -26.13
N LYS A 15 6.96 -35.21 -25.77
CA LYS A 15 8.34 -34.98 -25.30
C LYS A 15 9.28 -34.92 -26.52
N SER A 16 10.17 -33.94 -26.55
CA SER A 16 11.40 -33.87 -27.36
C SER A 16 12.28 -32.82 -26.66
N VAL A 17 13.32 -33.14 -25.87
CA VAL A 17 14.62 -33.80 -26.08
C VAL A 17 15.55 -33.04 -27.05
N ALA A 18 16.71 -32.69 -26.48
CA ALA A 18 18.01 -32.28 -27.07
C ALA A 18 18.10 -30.83 -27.61
N LEU A 19 19.16 -30.05 -27.39
CA LEU A 19 20.58 -30.36 -27.23
C LEU A 19 21.30 -29.21 -26.50
N ALA A 20 22.29 -29.55 -25.67
CA ALA A 20 23.21 -28.62 -25.02
C ALA A 20 24.23 -28.06 -26.02
N VAL A 21 24.48 -26.75 -25.96
CA VAL A 21 25.74 -26.15 -26.45
C VAL A 21 26.20 -25.15 -25.39
N ILE A 22 27.16 -25.56 -24.58
CA ILE A 22 27.91 -24.70 -23.66
C ILE A 22 29.07 -24.12 -24.48
N VAL A 23 29.01 -22.82 -24.80
CA VAL A 23 30.17 -22.09 -25.33
C VAL A 23 30.81 -21.34 -24.17
N SER A 24 31.82 -21.97 -23.57
CA SER A 24 32.69 -21.36 -22.58
C SER A 24 33.65 -20.39 -23.28
N PHE A 25 33.37 -19.09 -23.23
CA PHE A 25 34.34 -18.07 -23.62
C PHE A 25 35.39 -17.90 -22.51
N PHE A 26 36.54 -18.52 -22.74
CA PHE A 26 37.82 -18.17 -22.14
C PHE A 26 38.17 -16.71 -22.48
N ILE A 27 38.35 -15.86 -21.46
CA ILE A 27 39.05 -14.59 -21.62
C ILE A 27 40.44 -14.76 -20.97
N PRO A 28 41.54 -14.59 -21.73
CA PRO A 28 42.88 -14.81 -21.22
C PRO A 28 43.34 -13.64 -20.34
N VAL A 29 44.01 -14.02 -19.24
CA VAL A 29 44.86 -13.18 -18.41
C VAL A 29 46.18 -12.94 -19.15
N GLY A 30 46.63 -11.69 -19.22
CA GLY A 30 47.97 -11.29 -19.68
C GLY A 30 48.11 -9.78 -19.54
N GLN A 31 48.67 -9.28 -18.43
CA GLN A 31 50.10 -9.07 -18.15
C GLN A 31 50.63 -7.77 -18.76
N SER A 32 50.94 -6.81 -17.88
CA SER A 32 51.65 -5.56 -18.12
C SER A 32 53.03 -5.79 -18.78
N PRO A 33 53.63 -4.73 -19.35
CA PRO A 33 54.81 -4.22 -18.65
C PRO A 33 54.92 -2.69 -18.58
N LEU A 34 55.75 -2.32 -17.61
CA LEU A 34 56.19 -1.01 -17.14
C LEU A 34 57.14 -0.29 -18.12
N GLY A 35 57.29 1.03 -17.95
CA GLY A 35 58.44 1.82 -18.42
C GLY A 35 58.10 3.29 -18.69
N LEU A 36 58.09 4.18 -17.68
CA LEU A 36 59.16 5.15 -17.33
C LEU A 36 59.26 6.34 -18.31
N SER A 37 58.69 7.54 -18.02
CA SER A 37 59.22 8.68 -17.21
C SER A 37 59.59 9.89 -18.14
N PRO A 38 59.88 11.12 -17.66
CA PRO A 38 58.98 12.08 -16.99
C PRO A 38 59.12 13.54 -17.54
N LEU A 39 58.43 14.49 -16.89
CA LEU A 39 58.60 15.97 -16.86
C LEU A 39 57.97 16.83 -17.98
N SER A 40 56.85 17.47 -17.65
CA SER A 40 56.84 18.93 -17.46
C SER A 40 55.61 19.37 -16.66
N LEU A 41 55.89 20.30 -15.76
CA LEU A 41 55.08 20.89 -14.70
C LEU A 41 54.09 21.94 -15.27
N ALA A 42 52.82 21.91 -14.84
CA ALA A 42 52.02 23.11 -14.52
C ALA A 42 50.61 22.73 -14.04
N GLU A 43 50.43 22.83 -12.72
CA GLU A 43 49.34 23.54 -12.05
C GLU A 43 47.92 23.55 -12.68
N ALA A 44 47.03 22.70 -12.16
CA ALA A 44 45.64 23.08 -11.89
C ALA A 44 45.02 22.11 -10.89
N ALA A 45 45.14 22.46 -9.61
CA ALA A 45 44.44 21.80 -8.51
C ALA A 45 42.91 21.99 -8.64
N GLY A 46 42.18 20.90 -8.85
CA GLY A 46 40.71 20.84 -8.79
C GLY A 46 40.26 19.81 -7.78
N LYS A 47 40.14 20.26 -6.52
CA LYS A 47 39.68 19.56 -5.32
C LYS A 47 38.45 18.66 -5.52
N ASP A 48 38.53 17.48 -4.89
CA ASP A 48 37.49 16.83 -4.08
C ASP A 48 36.20 17.67 -3.86
N ASP A 49 35.10 17.29 -4.52
CA ASP A 49 33.76 17.72 -4.13
C ASP A 49 33.24 16.87 -2.96
N ARG A 50 33.96 16.97 -1.84
CA ARG A 50 33.50 16.55 -0.52
C ARG A 50 32.72 17.71 0.11
N LYS A 51 31.41 17.49 0.32
CA LYS A 51 30.46 18.29 1.15
C LYS A 51 30.09 19.70 0.64
N LYS A 52 28.89 19.83 0.04
CA LYS A 52 27.99 20.99 0.25
C LYS A 52 26.51 20.58 0.32
N GLY A 53 26.15 19.79 1.33
CA GLY A 53 24.77 19.72 1.83
C GLY A 53 24.56 20.88 2.81
N GLY A 54 23.89 21.93 2.34
CA GLY A 54 23.87 23.23 2.99
C GLY A 54 23.18 23.20 4.34
N LYS A 55 23.59 24.10 5.24
CA LYS A 55 22.89 24.42 6.50
C LYS A 55 21.37 24.66 6.29
N LYS A 56 20.96 25.02 5.07
CA LYS A 56 19.58 25.15 4.60
C LYS A 56 18.82 23.82 4.55
N ASP A 57 19.44 22.73 4.06
CA ASP A 57 18.78 21.43 3.88
C ASP A 57 18.56 20.73 5.22
N LYS A 58 19.54 20.81 6.12
CA LYS A 58 19.41 20.36 7.51
C LYS A 58 18.34 21.16 8.27
N LYS A 59 18.21 22.46 7.98
CA LYS A 59 17.18 23.33 8.58
C LYS A 59 15.78 22.99 8.04
N ALA A 60 15.67 22.64 6.75
CA ALA A 60 14.44 22.18 6.13
C ALA A 60 13.98 20.83 6.71
N HIS A 61 14.88 19.84 6.81
CA HIS A 61 14.58 18.55 7.45
C HIS A 61 14.11 18.72 8.90
N LYS A 62 14.82 19.53 9.70
CA LYS A 62 14.44 19.82 11.09
C LYS A 62 13.10 20.57 11.19
N LYS A 63 12.73 21.37 10.17
CA LYS A 63 11.43 22.04 10.10
C LYS A 63 10.31 21.05 9.75
N ALA A 64 10.54 20.16 8.80
CA ALA A 64 9.60 19.09 8.42
C ALA A 64 9.35 18.12 9.58
N GLU A 65 10.41 17.68 10.26
CA GLU A 65 10.31 16.81 11.44
C GLU A 65 9.52 17.48 12.58
N LYS A 66 9.74 18.77 12.82
CA LYS A 66 8.95 19.56 13.79
C LYS A 66 7.49 19.71 13.37
N ALA A 67 7.22 19.88 12.08
CA ALA A 67 5.86 19.97 11.55
C ALA A 67 5.13 18.63 11.71
N HIS A 68 5.79 17.51 11.40
CA HIS A 68 5.27 16.16 11.61
C HIS A 68 4.99 15.88 13.09
N LYS A 69 5.93 16.20 13.99
CA LYS A 69 5.72 16.10 15.45
C LYS A 69 4.58 16.99 15.93
N LYS A 70 4.37 18.16 15.32
CA LYS A 70 3.26 19.07 15.64
C LYS A 70 1.92 18.51 15.14
N ALA A 71 1.88 17.95 13.94
CA ALA A 71 0.72 17.27 13.38
C ALA A 71 0.33 16.08 14.26
N GLN A 72 1.26 15.18 14.58
CA GLN A 72 1.01 14.06 15.49
C GLN A 72 0.51 14.49 16.88
N LYS A 73 1.03 15.60 17.43
CA LYS A 73 0.53 16.16 18.70
C LYS A 73 -0.86 16.78 18.56
N ALA A 74 -1.15 17.43 17.43
CA ALA A 74 -2.47 17.95 17.12
C ALA A 74 -3.47 16.80 16.95
N ASP A 75 -3.08 15.70 16.31
CA ASP A 75 -3.87 14.48 16.15
C ASP A 75 -4.12 13.82 17.51
N LYS A 76 -3.09 13.64 18.34
CA LYS A 76 -3.26 13.14 19.72
C LYS A 76 -4.16 14.04 20.55
N LYS A 77 -4.10 15.37 20.37
CA LYS A 77 -4.97 16.33 21.06
C LYS A 77 -6.40 16.30 20.50
N ALA A 78 -6.58 16.17 19.20
CA ALA A 78 -7.87 16.00 18.54
C ALA A 78 -8.51 14.68 18.98
N GLN A 79 -7.73 13.60 19.02
CA GLN A 79 -8.12 12.31 19.58
C GLN A 79 -8.46 12.45 21.07
N LYS A 80 -7.66 13.14 21.88
CA LYS A 80 -7.98 13.41 23.30
C LYS A 80 -9.27 14.23 23.46
N ASN A 81 -9.51 15.21 22.59
CA ASN A 81 -10.71 16.04 22.59
C ASN A 81 -11.94 15.27 22.07
N LEU A 82 -11.77 14.35 21.12
CA LEU A 82 -12.77 13.35 20.72
C LEU A 82 -13.04 12.38 21.87
N MET A 83 -12.01 11.99 22.62
CA MET A 83 -12.09 11.11 23.79
C MET A 83 -12.70 11.78 25.04
N GLY A 84 -12.77 13.11 25.07
CA GLY A 84 -13.27 13.92 26.20
C GLY A 84 -14.78 14.20 26.19
N LYS A 85 -15.54 13.69 25.21
CA LYS A 85 -16.99 13.84 25.18
C LYS A 85 -17.66 12.76 26.05
N PRO A 86 -18.55 13.11 27.00
CA PRO A 86 -19.31 12.13 27.77
C PRO A 86 -20.23 11.33 26.85
N GLY A 87 -20.33 10.01 27.07
CA GLY A 87 -21.21 9.11 26.31
C GLY A 87 -20.55 8.25 25.21
N ARG A 88 -19.27 7.89 25.31
CA ARG A 88 -18.65 6.95 24.36
C ARG A 88 -19.20 5.53 24.55
N GLN A 89 -19.91 5.04 23.55
CA GLN A 89 -20.20 3.62 23.38
C GLN A 89 -18.86 2.89 23.14
N PHE A 90 -18.56 1.91 23.98
CA PHE A 90 -17.38 1.06 23.88
C PHE A 90 -17.82 -0.37 23.59
N GLU A 91 -17.02 -1.09 22.83
CA GLU A 91 -17.26 -2.51 22.55
C GLU A 91 -16.02 -3.31 22.98
N TYR A 92 -16.22 -4.47 23.57
CA TYR A 92 -15.13 -5.41 23.86
C TYR A 92 -15.09 -6.46 22.75
N ARG A 93 -13.96 -6.60 22.06
CA ARG A 93 -13.72 -7.68 21.10
C ARG A 93 -12.39 -8.37 21.39
N ASN A 94 -12.42 -9.70 21.51
CA ASN A 94 -11.26 -10.54 21.88
C ASN A 94 -10.53 -10.04 23.15
N GLY A 95 -11.26 -9.52 24.14
CA GLY A 95 -10.69 -8.98 25.38
C GLY A 95 -10.14 -7.54 25.28
N HIS A 96 -10.21 -6.90 24.11
CA HIS A 96 -9.73 -5.52 23.92
C HIS A 96 -10.89 -4.50 23.93
N LYS A 97 -10.71 -3.39 24.66
CA LYS A 97 -11.68 -2.29 24.76
C LYS A 97 -11.56 -1.33 23.57
N LEU A 98 -12.56 -1.30 22.71
CA LEU A 98 -12.65 -0.40 21.55
C LEU A 98 -13.36 0.91 21.95
N PHE A 99 -12.76 2.05 21.63
CA PHE A 99 -13.19 3.36 22.14
C PHE A 99 -14.03 4.19 21.14
N ILE A 100 -14.31 3.67 19.95
CA ILE A 100 -15.09 4.34 18.89
C ILE A 100 -16.04 3.31 18.25
N VAL A 101 -17.32 3.28 18.63
CA VAL A 101 -18.28 2.32 18.04
C VAL A 101 -19.07 3.02 16.93
N ALA A 102 -18.42 3.22 15.78
CA ALA A 102 -19.22 3.31 14.57
C ALA A 102 -19.88 1.94 14.33
N PRO A 103 -21.11 1.83 13.80
CA PRO A 103 -21.66 0.53 13.44
C PRO A 103 -20.83 -0.10 12.31
N ARG A 104 -20.54 -1.41 12.39
CA ARG A 104 -19.81 -2.14 11.32
C ARG A 104 -20.51 -2.03 9.97
N ARG A 105 -21.83 -1.96 9.96
CA ARG A 105 -22.64 -1.69 8.77
C ARG A 105 -23.47 -0.44 9.02
N ARG A 106 -23.29 0.57 8.18
CA ARG A 106 -24.05 1.82 8.22
C ARG A 106 -24.20 2.41 6.83
N HIS A 107 -25.02 3.44 6.73
CA HIS A 107 -25.22 4.20 5.50
C HIS A 107 -24.74 5.63 5.72
N PHE A 108 -24.00 6.16 4.75
CA PHE A 108 -23.63 7.57 4.70
C PHE A 108 -23.85 8.09 3.28
N LYS A 109 -24.76 9.06 3.12
CA LYS A 109 -25.27 9.46 1.80
C LYS A 109 -25.78 8.23 1.03
N HIS A 110 -25.29 8.00 -0.19
CA HIS A 110 -25.63 6.84 -1.02
C HIS A 110 -24.65 5.66 -0.85
N ILE A 111 -23.72 5.73 0.12
CA ILE A 111 -22.64 4.78 0.30
C ILE A 111 -22.98 3.84 1.45
N VAL A 112 -22.89 2.53 1.19
CA VAL A 112 -22.94 1.50 2.23
C VAL A 112 -21.53 1.37 2.80
N VAL A 113 -21.36 1.74 4.06
CA VAL A 113 -20.11 1.58 4.79
C VAL A 113 -20.19 0.26 5.54
N ALA A 114 -19.36 -0.69 5.16
CA ALA A 114 -19.32 -2.03 5.75
C ALA A 114 -17.89 -2.34 6.13
N ARG A 115 -17.58 -2.54 7.42
CA ARG A 115 -16.26 -2.89 7.92
C ARG A 115 -16.31 -4.23 8.67
N PRO A 116 -16.24 -5.37 7.97
CA PRO A 116 -16.23 -6.69 8.59
C PRO A 116 -15.06 -6.91 9.55
N HIS A 117 -13.86 -6.43 9.19
CA HIS A 117 -12.63 -6.62 9.96
C HIS A 117 -11.95 -5.30 10.34
N GLY A 118 -11.10 -5.36 11.35
CA GLY A 118 -10.37 -4.24 11.92
C GLY A 118 -11.14 -3.44 12.97
N HIS A 119 -10.45 -2.41 13.44
CA HIS A 119 -10.97 -1.35 14.30
C HIS A 119 -12.08 -0.60 13.62
N VAL A 120 -13.10 -0.25 14.39
CA VAL A 120 -14.24 0.50 13.90
C VAL A 120 -14.08 1.96 14.34
N TYR A 121 -14.28 2.89 13.41
CA TYR A 121 -14.20 4.32 13.67
C TYR A 121 -14.87 5.10 12.54
N TRP A 122 -15.21 6.36 12.82
CA TRP A 122 -15.66 7.30 11.79
C TRP A 122 -14.50 7.73 10.89
N GLY A 123 -14.81 8.05 9.65
CA GLY A 123 -13.84 8.39 8.63
C GLY A 123 -13.10 7.19 8.02
N TYR A 124 -12.02 7.48 7.30
CA TYR A 124 -11.23 6.51 6.54
C TYR A 124 -9.81 7.05 6.29
N GLY A 125 -8.78 6.26 6.61
CA GLY A 125 -7.38 6.71 6.53
C GLY A 125 -7.11 7.91 7.45
N HIS A 126 -6.50 8.96 6.90
CA HIS A 126 -6.21 10.21 7.61
C HIS A 126 -7.41 11.18 7.68
N HIS A 127 -8.57 10.78 7.17
CA HIS A 127 -9.81 11.52 7.33
C HIS A 127 -10.57 10.98 8.54
N TYR A 128 -10.79 11.82 9.56
CA TYR A 128 -11.36 11.39 10.86
C TYR A 128 -12.88 11.55 10.96
N SER A 129 -13.53 12.12 9.95
CA SER A 129 -14.98 12.24 9.86
C SER A 129 -15.49 11.58 8.57
N ASP A 130 -16.72 11.07 8.59
CA ASP A 130 -17.35 10.53 7.38
C ASP A 130 -17.53 11.60 6.32
N ASN A 131 -17.72 12.86 6.73
CA ASN A 131 -17.88 13.97 5.81
C ASN A 131 -16.58 14.29 5.04
N ASP A 132 -15.42 14.07 5.64
CA ASP A 132 -14.12 14.27 4.96
C ASP A 132 -13.71 13.03 4.15
N ALA A 133 -14.10 11.85 4.64
CA ALA A 133 -13.75 10.56 4.08
C ALA A 133 -14.71 10.07 2.99
N TRP A 134 -15.84 10.74 2.77
CA TRP A 134 -16.99 10.19 2.05
C TRP A 134 -16.65 9.60 0.68
N LYS A 135 -15.66 10.16 -0.03
CA LYS A 135 -15.23 9.64 -1.34
C LYS A 135 -14.66 8.23 -1.29
N TRP A 136 -14.12 7.79 -0.15
CA TRP A 136 -13.41 6.51 0.01
C TRP A 136 -14.10 5.55 0.98
N LEU A 137 -15.23 5.93 1.60
CA LEU A 137 -15.91 5.09 2.57
C LEU A 137 -16.30 3.71 2.03
N ALA A 138 -16.53 3.56 0.71
CA ALA A 138 -16.83 2.27 0.10
C ALA A 138 -15.69 1.24 0.24
N PHE A 139 -14.43 1.68 0.32
CA PHE A 139 -13.28 0.78 0.50
C PHE A 139 -13.27 0.06 1.85
N THR A 140 -14.08 0.50 2.82
CA THR A 140 -14.28 -0.25 4.06
C THR A 140 -14.74 -1.70 3.81
N ALA A 141 -15.40 -1.96 2.67
CA ALA A 141 -15.84 -3.29 2.30
C ALA A 141 -14.71 -4.22 1.82
N ILE A 142 -13.55 -3.68 1.40
CA ILE A 142 -12.39 -4.47 0.95
C ILE A 142 -11.37 -4.61 2.09
N THR A 143 -11.74 -5.33 3.15
CA THR A 143 -10.87 -5.52 4.34
C THR A 143 -10.31 -6.94 4.42
N LEU A 144 -9.16 -7.08 5.07
CA LEU A 144 -8.51 -8.36 5.35
C LEU A 144 -8.84 -8.81 6.78
N THR A 145 -8.92 -10.12 7.01
CA THR A 145 -9.15 -10.66 8.37
C THR A 145 -8.00 -10.32 9.31
N ILE A 146 -6.76 -10.30 8.81
CA ILE A 146 -5.57 -9.97 9.61
C ILE A 146 -5.63 -8.57 10.24
N LEU A 147 -6.43 -7.64 9.71
CA LEU A 147 -6.63 -6.29 10.28
C LEU A 147 -7.28 -6.32 11.68
N ASP A 148 -7.91 -7.43 12.08
CA ASP A 148 -8.40 -7.60 13.46
C ASP A 148 -7.25 -7.62 14.51
N ASN A 149 -5.98 -7.74 14.08
CA ASN A 149 -4.82 -7.90 14.95
C ASN A 149 -3.82 -6.71 14.95
N ILE A 150 -4.15 -5.58 14.32
CA ILE A 150 -3.31 -4.37 14.34
C ILE A 150 -3.87 -3.34 15.31
N ASN A 151 -3.21 -2.19 15.48
CA ASN A 151 -3.81 -1.04 16.18
C ASN A 151 -4.50 -0.07 15.21
N GLU A 152 -5.22 0.93 15.74
CA GLU A 152 -5.92 1.93 14.92
C GLU A 152 -4.99 2.71 13.98
N GLN A 153 -3.77 3.05 14.43
CA GLN A 153 -2.82 3.80 13.62
C GLN A 153 -2.37 3.00 12.39
N ALA A 154 -1.97 1.75 12.57
CA ALA A 154 -1.61 0.86 11.45
C ALA A 154 -2.75 0.71 10.45
N GLN A 155 -3.99 0.55 10.94
CA GLN A 155 -5.14 0.45 10.05
C GLN A 155 -5.36 1.74 9.25
N ARG A 156 -5.20 2.91 9.87
CA ARG A 156 -5.32 4.20 9.16
C ARG A 156 -4.23 4.39 8.13
N GLU A 157 -2.99 3.94 8.39
CA GLU A 157 -1.92 3.99 7.39
C GLU A 157 -2.19 3.08 6.19
N HIS A 158 -2.74 1.90 6.44
CA HIS A 158 -3.22 1.02 5.38
C HIS A 158 -4.33 1.67 4.54
N GLU A 159 -5.37 2.19 5.19
CA GLU A 159 -6.48 2.88 4.51
C GLU A 159 -5.98 4.14 3.75
N ALA A 160 -5.00 4.87 4.29
CA ALA A 160 -4.37 6.00 3.60
C ALA A 160 -3.57 5.55 2.37
N ALA A 161 -2.95 4.36 2.40
CA ALA A 161 -2.34 3.77 1.22
C ALA A 161 -3.38 3.41 0.14
N GLN A 162 -4.57 2.92 0.56
CA GLN A 162 -5.69 2.70 -0.37
C GLN A 162 -6.15 4.00 -1.03
N VAL A 163 -6.30 5.09 -0.25
CA VAL A 163 -6.61 6.43 -0.77
C VAL A 163 -5.59 6.88 -1.81
N ARG A 164 -4.29 6.81 -1.50
CA ARG A 164 -3.22 7.21 -2.44
C ARG A 164 -3.22 6.35 -3.70
N ALA A 165 -3.48 5.05 -3.58
CA ALA A 165 -3.58 4.15 -4.72
C ALA A 165 -4.72 4.55 -5.68
N THR A 166 -5.77 5.23 -5.22
CA THR A 166 -6.84 5.71 -6.11
C THR A 166 -6.38 6.75 -7.13
N GLU A 167 -5.25 7.41 -6.90
CA GLU A 167 -4.68 8.44 -7.77
C GLU A 167 -3.33 8.02 -8.39
N ALA A 168 -2.69 6.96 -7.87
CA ALA A 168 -1.39 6.46 -8.30
C ALA A 168 -1.42 5.91 -9.74
N ARG A 169 -0.26 5.74 -10.38
CA ARG A 169 -0.18 5.08 -11.69
C ARG A 169 -0.47 3.58 -11.56
N VAL A 170 -0.97 2.96 -12.63
CA VAL A 170 -1.11 1.50 -12.68
C VAL A 170 0.28 0.86 -12.51
N GLY A 171 0.39 -0.11 -11.60
CA GLY A 171 1.64 -0.77 -11.21
C GLY A 171 2.45 -0.03 -10.14
N GLU A 172 2.07 1.19 -9.75
CA GLU A 172 2.75 1.94 -8.70
C GLU A 172 2.38 1.38 -7.32
N ARG A 173 3.39 0.94 -6.57
CA ARG A 173 3.21 0.30 -5.25
C ARG A 173 3.30 1.34 -4.14
N ILE A 174 2.18 1.57 -3.44
CA ILE A 174 2.10 2.44 -2.27
C ILE A 174 2.40 1.63 -1.01
N VAL A 175 3.58 1.81 -0.45
CA VAL A 175 4.04 1.10 0.77
C VAL A 175 3.68 1.89 2.02
N TRP A 176 3.40 1.19 3.12
CA TRP A 176 3.22 1.75 4.45
C TRP A 176 3.81 0.82 5.51
N ASN A 177 4.27 1.38 6.64
CA ASN A 177 4.87 0.63 7.74
C ASN A 177 4.74 1.45 9.04
N THR A 178 4.30 0.81 10.13
CA THR A 178 4.18 1.42 11.47
C THR A 178 5.08 0.78 12.53
N GLY A 179 5.97 -0.13 12.12
CA GLY A 179 6.84 -0.93 12.98
C GLY A 179 6.19 -2.20 13.54
N GLU A 180 4.88 -2.16 13.81
CA GLU A 180 4.11 -3.35 14.25
C GLU A 180 3.49 -4.13 13.08
N ALA A 181 3.21 -3.42 11.98
CA ALA A 181 2.57 -3.92 10.79
C ALA A 181 3.10 -3.13 9.59
N GLU A 182 3.10 -3.79 8.44
CA GLU A 182 3.52 -3.19 7.19
C GLU A 182 2.75 -3.78 6.03
N GLY A 183 2.80 -3.11 4.88
CA GLY A 183 2.07 -3.57 3.73
C GLY A 183 2.20 -2.65 2.54
N TYR A 184 1.39 -2.96 1.54
CA TYR A 184 1.27 -2.12 0.36
C TYR A 184 -0.09 -2.24 -0.29
N VAL A 185 -0.40 -1.24 -1.10
CA VAL A 185 -1.54 -1.24 -2.02
C VAL A 185 -1.03 -0.86 -3.40
N VAL A 186 -1.49 -1.55 -4.43
CA VAL A 186 -1.14 -1.29 -5.83
C VAL A 186 -2.40 -1.33 -6.68
N THR A 187 -2.51 -0.39 -7.61
CA THR A 187 -3.52 -0.47 -8.68
C THR A 187 -2.99 -1.37 -9.78
N THR A 188 -3.61 -2.52 -9.99
CA THR A 188 -3.17 -3.52 -10.97
C THR A 188 -3.74 -3.27 -12.36
N ARG A 189 -4.93 -2.68 -12.44
CA ARG A 189 -5.59 -2.35 -13.71
C ARG A 189 -6.44 -1.10 -13.58
N GLU A 190 -6.56 -0.37 -14.68
CA GLU A 190 -7.54 0.70 -14.87
C GLU A 190 -8.30 0.46 -16.18
N GLY A 191 -9.62 0.66 -16.17
CA GLY A 191 -10.48 0.51 -17.34
C GLY A 191 -11.80 1.24 -17.19
N ARG A 192 -12.73 1.03 -18.12
CA ARG A 192 -14.09 1.53 -18.03
C ARG A 192 -15.09 0.38 -17.92
N ASN A 193 -16.13 0.53 -17.13
CA ASN A 193 -17.26 -0.41 -17.12
C ASN A 193 -18.22 -0.14 -18.30
N ALA A 194 -19.27 -0.96 -18.43
CA ALA A 194 -20.30 -0.81 -19.47
C ALA A 194 -21.04 0.54 -19.40
N GLU A 195 -21.07 1.19 -18.23
CA GLU A 195 -21.67 2.50 -18.00
C GLU A 195 -20.70 3.67 -18.30
N GLY A 196 -19.48 3.37 -18.78
CA GLY A 196 -18.44 4.37 -19.08
C GLY A 196 -17.69 4.91 -17.87
N LYS A 197 -17.95 4.39 -16.66
CA LYS A 197 -17.27 4.82 -15.42
C LYS A 197 -15.86 4.24 -15.36
N THR A 198 -14.89 5.06 -14.95
CA THR A 198 -13.52 4.60 -14.69
C THR A 198 -13.51 3.66 -13.48
N CYS A 199 -12.99 2.46 -13.67
CA CYS A 199 -12.82 1.46 -12.62
C CYS A 199 -11.36 1.09 -12.47
N ARG A 200 -10.94 0.87 -11.23
CA ARG A 200 -9.60 0.45 -10.85
C ARG A 200 -9.66 -0.85 -10.07
N GLU A 201 -8.73 -1.74 -10.39
CA GLU A 201 -8.48 -2.97 -9.65
C GLU A 201 -7.32 -2.74 -8.70
N PHE A 202 -7.51 -3.15 -7.45
CA PHE A 202 -6.55 -2.97 -6.37
C PHE A 202 -6.13 -4.33 -5.84
N GLN A 203 -4.83 -4.49 -5.65
CA GLN A 203 -4.26 -5.54 -4.82
C GLN A 203 -3.66 -4.90 -3.58
N GLN A 204 -3.93 -5.49 -2.43
CA GLN A 204 -3.40 -5.05 -1.14
C GLN A 204 -2.78 -6.23 -0.41
N SER A 205 -1.73 -5.96 0.35
CA SER A 205 -1.05 -6.94 1.19
C SER A 205 -0.71 -6.33 2.54
N VAL A 206 -0.93 -7.10 3.59
CA VAL A 206 -0.66 -6.69 4.98
C VAL A 206 0.11 -7.80 5.67
N THR A 207 1.20 -7.43 6.34
CA THR A 207 2.08 -8.32 7.10
C THR A 207 2.11 -7.89 8.57
N ILE A 208 1.81 -8.84 9.47
CA ILE A 208 1.77 -8.63 10.92
C ILE A 208 2.44 -9.84 11.58
N SER A 209 3.49 -9.60 12.37
CA SER A 209 4.24 -10.65 13.09
C SER A 209 4.65 -11.84 12.18
N GLY A 210 5.11 -11.54 10.96
CA GLY A 210 5.54 -12.54 9.97
C GLY A 210 4.42 -13.26 9.22
N LYS A 211 3.14 -12.97 9.53
CA LYS A 211 1.99 -13.49 8.77
C LYS A 211 1.55 -12.46 7.74
N THR A 212 1.42 -12.88 6.48
CA THR A 212 0.98 -12.02 5.38
C THR A 212 -0.37 -12.46 4.85
N GLU A 213 -1.29 -11.52 4.69
CA GLU A 213 -2.56 -11.70 3.99
C GLU A 213 -2.62 -10.77 2.78
N GLN A 214 -3.37 -11.16 1.75
CA GLN A 214 -3.63 -10.35 0.56
C GLN A 214 -5.13 -10.28 0.30
N ALA A 215 -5.57 -9.16 -0.25
CA ALA A 215 -6.93 -8.99 -0.76
C ALA A 215 -6.92 -8.27 -2.10
N TYR A 216 -7.99 -8.48 -2.85
CA TYR A 216 -8.22 -7.85 -4.14
C TYR A 216 -9.59 -7.17 -4.11
N GLY A 217 -9.74 -6.13 -4.91
CA GLY A 217 -11.07 -5.60 -5.15
C GLY A 217 -11.08 -4.55 -6.25
N THR A 218 -12.25 -4.35 -6.81
CA THR A 218 -12.48 -3.39 -7.88
C THR A 218 -13.36 -2.27 -7.37
N ALA A 219 -12.99 -1.03 -7.66
CA ALA A 219 -13.83 0.12 -7.36
C ALA A 219 -13.97 1.00 -8.61
N CYS A 220 -15.18 1.54 -8.79
CA CYS A 220 -15.51 2.43 -9.89
C CYS A 220 -15.79 3.84 -9.37
N LEU A 221 -15.16 4.83 -9.99
CA LEU A 221 -15.36 6.24 -9.70
C LEU A 221 -16.75 6.67 -10.16
N GLN A 222 -17.51 7.25 -9.25
CA GLN A 222 -18.84 7.81 -9.52
C GLN A 222 -18.73 9.27 -9.97
N PRO A 223 -19.77 9.82 -10.63
CA PRO A 223 -19.77 11.21 -11.12
C PRO A 223 -19.59 12.27 -10.02
N ASP A 224 -19.97 11.96 -8.77
CA ASP A 224 -19.79 12.86 -7.63
C ASP A 224 -18.37 12.78 -7.01
N GLY A 225 -17.52 11.88 -7.53
CA GLY A 225 -16.16 11.65 -7.08
C GLY A 225 -16.03 10.65 -5.95
N ALA A 226 -17.11 10.01 -5.50
CA ALA A 226 -17.00 8.85 -4.61
C ALA A 226 -16.64 7.58 -5.37
N TRP A 227 -15.95 6.68 -4.69
CA TRP A 227 -15.70 5.33 -5.18
C TRP A 227 -16.84 4.41 -4.76
N LYS A 228 -17.20 3.49 -5.64
CA LYS A 228 -18.17 2.41 -5.36
C LYS A 228 -17.50 1.07 -5.64
N ILE A 229 -17.60 0.14 -4.70
CA ILE A 229 -17.10 -1.23 -4.91
C ILE A 229 -17.95 -1.92 -5.97
N SER A 230 -17.27 -2.49 -6.96
CA SER A 230 -17.88 -3.43 -7.90
C SER A 230 -17.70 -4.84 -7.34
N PRO A 231 -18.80 -5.61 -7.16
CA PRO A 231 -18.69 -7.03 -6.85
C PRO A 231 -18.06 -7.82 -8.00
#